data_AF-A0ABF7RD84-F1
#
_entry.id   AF-A0ABF7RD84-F1
#
_cell.length_a   1.000
_cell.length_b   1.000
_cell.length_c   1.000
_cell.angle_alpha   90.00
_cell.angle_beta   90.00
_cell.angle_gamma   90.00
#
_symmetry.space_group_name_H-M   'P 1'
#
loop_
_entity.id
_entity.type
_entity.pdbx_description
1 polymer ?
#
loop_
_entity_poly.entity_id
_entity_poly.type
_entity_poly.pdbx_seq_one_letter_code
_entity_poly.pdbx_strand_id
1 'polypeptide(L)' 'MTFHDDCKIEVAAYEGSPDAWRAEVVISRISTGATLLPPTTVLDSAGTYPTAGGALEAARAYAETIIADGALGCDSEAA' A
#
# COMPACT_ATOMS: atom_id res chain seq x y z
N MET A 1 -0.72 5.17 8.16
CA MET A 1 -2.02 5.38 7.49
C MET A 1 -1.95 6.73 6.81
N THR A 2 -2.15 6.74 5.50
CA THR A 2 -2.05 7.93 4.64
C THR A 2 -3.35 8.07 3.85
N PHE A 3 -3.75 9.30 3.56
CA PHE A 3 -4.96 9.60 2.79
C PHE A 3 -4.56 10.31 1.50
N HIS A 4 -5.22 9.95 0.40
CA HIS A 4 -5.08 10.58 -0.90
C HIS A 4 -6.49 10.76 -1.47
N ASP A 5 -6.99 11.99 -1.50
CA ASP A 5 -8.37 12.29 -1.89
C ASP A 5 -9.39 11.41 -1.15
N ASP A 6 -10.19 10.62 -1.88
CA ASP A 6 -11.18 9.69 -1.33
C ASP A 6 -10.58 8.29 -1.04
N CYS A 7 -9.26 8.13 -1.11
CA CYS A 7 -8.56 6.87 -0.85
C CYS A 7 -7.81 6.89 0.48
N LYS A 8 -8.00 5.82 1.24
CA LYS A 8 -7.27 5.49 2.46
C LYS A 8 -6.26 4.38 2.15
N ILE A 9 -5.00 4.66 2.46
CA ILE A 9 -3.87 3.74 2.29
C ILE A 9 -3.44 3.24 3.66
N GLU A 10 -3.49 1.92 3.82
CA GLU A 10 -2.96 1.22 4.99
C GLU A 10 -1.75 0.40 4.55
N VAL A 11 -0.63 0.63 5.23
CA VAL A 11 0.59 -0.15 5.06
C VAL A 11 0.91 -0.83 6.37
N ALA A 12 1.31 -2.09 6.27
CA ALA A 12 1.76 -2.89 7.39
C ALA A 12 3.07 -3.56 7.04
N ALA A 13 3.95 -3.70 8.03
CA ALA A 13 5.12 -4.54 7.91
C ALA A 13 5.09 -5.59 9.01
N TYR A 14 5.47 -6.81 8.67
CA TYR A 14 5.52 -7.93 9.59
C TYR A 14 6.78 -8.75 9.38
N GLU A 15 7.34 -9.22 10.48
CA GLU A 15 8.55 -10.04 10.47
C GLU A 15 8.18 -11.49 10.15
N GLY A 16 8.72 -12.02 9.05
CA GLY A 16 8.59 -13.43 8.71
C GLY A 16 9.75 -14.27 9.24
N SER A 17 10.92 -13.65 9.42
CA SER A 17 12.14 -14.25 9.98
C SER A 17 13.05 -13.12 10.47
N PRO A 18 14.08 -13.40 11.30
CA PRO A 18 15.08 -12.40 11.66
C PRO A 18 15.63 -11.72 10.41
N ASP A 19 15.61 -10.39 10.38
CA ASP A 19 16.05 -9.55 9.25
C ASP A 19 15.31 -9.82 7.92
N ALA A 20 14.10 -10.40 7.99
CA ALA A 20 13.28 -10.72 6.83
C ALA A 20 11.83 -10.24 7.05
N TRP A 21 11.58 -9.03 6.59
CA TRP A 21 10.31 -8.32 6.71
C TRP A 21 9.50 -8.44 5.43
N ARG A 22 8.19 -8.52 5.57
CA ARG A 22 7.24 -8.38 4.47
C ARG A 22 6.45 -7.11 4.66
N ALA A 23 6.01 -6.55 3.56
CA ALA A 23 5.17 -5.37 3.56
C ALA A 23 3.83 -5.72 2.90
N GLU A 24 2.76 -5.18 3.43
CA GLU A 24 1.43 -5.27 2.86
C GLU A 24 0.85 -3.88 2.68
N VAL A 25 0.07 -3.75 1.62
CA VAL A 25 -0.69 -2.55 1.31
C VAL A 25 -2.16 -2.93 1.14
N VAL A 26 -3.04 -2.09 1.68
CA VAL A 26 -4.48 -2.11 1.43
C VAL A 26 -4.87 -0.70 1.03
N ILE A 27 -5.67 -0.59 -0.04
CA ILE A 27 -6.26 0.68 -0.45
C ILE A 27 -7.78 0.54 -0.39
N SER A 28 -8.41 1.42 0.36
CA SER A 28 -9.87 1.46 0.51
C SER A 28 -10.38 2.84 0.17
N ARG A 29 -11.62 2.91 -0.32
CA ARG A 29 -12.32 4.16 -0.54
C ARG A 29 -12.93 4.64 0.78
N ILE A 30 -12.71 5.89 1.13
CA ILE A 30 -13.16 6.49 2.39
C ILE A 30 -14.68 6.66 2.38
N SER A 31 -15.24 7.24 1.31
CA SER A 31 -16.67 7.53 1.19
C SER A 31 -17.58 6.30 1.28
N THR A 32 -17.16 5.17 0.72
CA THR A 32 -17.98 3.94 0.63
C THR A 32 -17.48 2.81 1.51
N GLY A 33 -16.25 2.88 2.02
CA GLY A 33 -15.57 1.76 2.67
C GLY A 33 -15.17 0.64 1.72
N ALA A 34 -15.35 0.80 0.40
CA ALA A 34 -15.04 -0.23 -0.58
C ALA A 34 -13.52 -0.51 -0.61
N THR A 35 -13.14 -1.79 -0.60
CA THR A 35 -11.74 -2.17 -0.81
C THR A 35 -11.41 -2.06 -2.30
N LEU A 36 -10.55 -1.10 -2.66
CA LEU A 36 -10.11 -0.87 -4.04
C LEU A 36 -8.92 -1.77 -4.38
N LEU A 37 -7.97 -1.90 -3.46
CA LEU A 37 -6.89 -2.85 -3.52
C LEU A 37 -6.99 -3.77 -2.29
N PRO A 38 -7.24 -5.08 -2.47
CA PRO A 38 -7.20 -6.03 -1.37
C PRO A 38 -5.78 -6.13 -0.81
N PRO A 39 -5.61 -6.72 0.39
CA PRO A 39 -4.29 -6.95 0.98
C PRO A 39 -3.32 -7.55 -0.03
N THR A 40 -2.33 -6.76 -0.42
CA THR A 40 -1.34 -7.11 -1.43
C THR A 40 0.03 -7.08 -0.80
N THR A 41 0.73 -8.21 -0.84
CA THR A 41 2.10 -8.29 -0.33
C THR A 41 3.04 -7.64 -1.34
N VAL A 42 3.77 -6.61 -0.89
CA VAL A 42 4.78 -5.92 -1.69
C VAL A 42 6.10 -6.62 -1.46
N LEU A 43 6.66 -7.22 -2.51
CA LEU A 43 7.88 -8.03 -2.44
C LEU A 43 8.99 -7.37 -3.25
N ASP A 44 10.22 -7.37 -2.71
CA ASP A 44 11.42 -7.11 -3.50
C ASP A 44 11.85 -8.37 -4.26
N SER A 45 12.90 -8.27 -5.09
CA SER A 45 13.57 -9.37 -5.79
C SER A 45 13.94 -10.56 -4.88
N ALA A 46 14.26 -10.31 -3.61
CA ALA A 46 14.56 -11.34 -2.62
C ALA A 46 13.32 -11.94 -1.92
N GLY A 47 12.13 -11.39 -2.18
CA GLY A 47 10.88 -11.78 -1.53
C GLY A 47 10.70 -11.24 -0.10
N THR A 48 11.66 -10.48 0.44
CA THR A 48 11.60 -9.84 1.77
C THR A 48 12.47 -8.59 1.81
N TYR A 49 12.30 -7.78 2.87
CA TYR A 49 13.10 -6.59 3.18
C TYR A 49 13.96 -6.82 4.41
N PRO A 50 15.17 -6.22 4.48
CA PRO A 50 16.07 -6.39 5.63
C PRO A 50 15.57 -5.68 6.90
N THR A 51 14.69 -4.69 6.76
CA THR A 51 14.19 -3.90 7.89
C THR A 51 12.69 -3.61 7.74
N ALA A 52 12.01 -3.44 8.88
CA ALA A 52 10.62 -3.01 8.91
C ALA A 52 10.41 -1.65 8.22
N GLY A 53 11.35 -0.72 8.40
CA GLY A 53 11.30 0.59 7.75
C GLY A 53 11.36 0.47 6.22
N GLY A 54 12.29 -0.34 5.69
CA GLY A 54 12.39 -0.58 4.25
C GLY A 54 11.13 -1.25 3.67
N ALA A 55 10.54 -2.19 4.41
CA ALA A 55 9.25 -2.79 4.05
C ALA A 55 8.13 -1.74 3.95
N LEU A 56 7.98 -0.89 4.96
CA LEU A 56 6.95 0.16 4.98
C LEU A 56 7.13 1.17 3.85
N GLU A 57 8.35 1.62 3.59
CA GLU A 57 8.65 2.56 2.51
C GLU A 57 8.35 1.94 1.13
N ALA A 58 8.68 0.66 0.93
CA ALA A 58 8.35 -0.04 -0.30
C ALA A 58 6.83 -0.20 -0.50
N ALA A 59 6.08 -0.55 0.55
CA ALA A 59 4.62 -0.60 0.48
C ALA A 59 3.99 0.76 0.19
N ARG A 60 4.56 1.84 0.73
CA ARG A 60 4.13 3.20 0.43
C ARG A 60 4.41 3.57 -1.03
N ALA A 61 5.62 3.34 -1.52
CA ALA A 61 5.98 3.65 -2.90
C ALA A 61 5.13 2.86 -3.91
N TYR A 62 4.81 1.60 -3.59
CA TYR A 62 3.89 0.78 -4.38
C TYR A 62 2.48 1.39 -4.39
N ALA A 63 1.95 1.81 -3.24
CA ALA A 63 0.65 2.46 -3.15
C ALA A 63 0.60 3.77 -3.96
N GLU A 64 1.63 4.60 -3.83
CA GLU A 64 1.76 5.87 -4.55
C GLU A 64 1.82 5.65 -6.07
N THR A 65 2.50 4.59 -6.52
CA THR A 65 2.55 4.21 -7.94
C THR A 65 1.16 3.79 -8.46
N ILE A 66 0.42 2.98 -7.71
CA ILE A 66 -0.94 2.56 -8.10
C ILE A 66 -1.89 3.75 -8.16
N ILE A 67 -1.78 4.68 -7.22
CA ILE A 67 -2.61 5.89 -7.21
C ILE A 67 -2.25 6.78 -8.40
N ALA A 68 -0.96 6.99 -8.67
CA ALA A 68 -0.50 7.78 -9.81
C ALA A 68 -0.86 7.18 -11.17
N ASP A 69 -0.98 5.85 -11.26
CA ASP A 69 -1.47 5.15 -12.46
C ASP A 69 -2.97 5.40 -12.71
N GLY A 70 -3.71 5.91 -11.72
CA GLY A 70 -5.15 6.20 -11.82
C GLY A 70 -6.02 4.94 -11.86
N ALA A 71 -5.44 3.75 -11.76
CA ALA A 71 -6.13 2.46 -11.87
C ALA A 71 -7.28 2.28 -10.87
N LEU A 72 -7.23 2.97 -9.73
CA LEU A 72 -8.22 2.84 -8.66
C LEU A 72 -9.27 3.95 -8.65
N GLY A 73 -9.17 4.96 -9.54
CA GLY A 73 -10.07 6.12 -9.54
C GLY A 73 -10.11 6.79 -8.16
N CYS A 74 -8.92 7.07 -7.62
CA CYS A 74 -8.75 7.74 -6.33
C CYS A 74 -8.93 9.26 -6.45
N ASP A 75 -8.69 9.82 -7.63
CA ASP A 75 -9.03 11.18 -7.95
C ASP A 75 -10.55 11.37 -7.82
N SER A 76 -10.95 12.42 -7.11
CA SER A 76 -12.33 12.86 -7.13
C SER A 76 -12.72 13.09 -8.59
N GLU A 77 -13.73 12.38 -9.11
CA GLU A 77 -14.35 12.77 -10.38
C GLU A 77 -14.79 14.23 -10.21
N ALA A 78 -14.04 15.16 -10.80
CA ALA A 78 -14.41 16.56 -10.79
C ALA A 78 -15.76 16.66 -11.52
N ALA A 79 -16.77 17.11 -10.76
CA ALA A 79 -18.17 17.27 -11.16
C ALA A 79 -18.37 18.12 -12.41
#